data_AF-A0A2V7J0G0-F1
#
_entry.id   AF-A0A2V7J0G0-F1
#
_cell.length_a   1.000
_cell.length_b   1.000
_cell.length_c   1.000
_cell.angle_alpha   90.00
_cell.angle_beta   90.00
_cell.angle_gamma   90.00
#
_symmetry.space_group_name_H-M   'P 1'
#
loop_
_entity.id
_entity.type
_entity.pdbx_description
1 polymer ?
#
loop_
_entity_poly.entity_id
_entity_poly.type
_entity_poly.pdbx_seq_one_letter_code
_entity_poly.pdbx_strand_id
1 'polypeptide(L)'
;FGSSITVYAAGASGNATPTATIAGGNTGLNFPNGVALDGAGNIYVVNEFSGSAGGPGTITVYAAGASGNVTPTATIAGGNTGLSIANGIAVDGAGNIYVTSGNS
;
A
#
# COMPACT_ATOMS: atom_id res chain seq x y z
N PHE A 1 -14.89 0.31 8.97
CA PHE A 1 -14.29 0.57 7.65
C PHE A 1 -13.25 -0.53 7.40
N GLY A 2 -13.20 -1.09 6.19
CA GLY A 2 -12.16 -2.07 5.84
C GLY A 2 -10.79 -1.40 5.69
N SER A 3 -9.79 -2.14 5.19
CA SER A 3 -8.48 -1.61 4.82
C SER A 3 -8.59 -0.30 4.03
N SER A 4 -7.73 0.68 4.34
CA SER A 4 -7.75 2.00 3.70
C SER A 4 -6.38 2.68 3.71
N ILE A 5 -6.20 3.66 2.83
CA ILE A 5 -5.11 4.65 2.87
C ILE A 5 -5.76 6.01 3.13
N THR A 6 -5.29 6.74 4.13
CA THR A 6 -5.73 8.11 4.40
C THR A 6 -4.61 9.11 4.15
N VAL A 7 -4.93 10.20 3.47
CA VAL A 7 -3.98 11.28 3.13
C VAL A 7 -4.40 12.54 3.86
N TYR A 8 -3.49 13.12 4.63
CA TYR A 8 -3.71 14.36 5.36
C TYR A 8 -2.89 15.49 4.73
N ALA A 9 -3.40 16.72 4.83
CA ALA A 9 -2.66 17.90 4.37
C ALA A 9 -1.33 18.06 5.14
N ALA A 10 -0.32 18.62 4.49
CA ALA A 10 0.91 18.99 5.16
C ALA A 10 0.62 19.97 6.32
N GLY A 11 1.17 19.68 7.50
CA GLY A 11 0.89 20.47 8.72
C GLY A 11 -0.47 20.22 9.36
N ALA A 12 -1.25 19.23 8.89
CA ALA A 12 -2.45 18.81 9.58
C ALA A 12 -2.15 18.41 11.03
N SER A 13 -3.00 18.83 11.96
CA SER A 13 -2.86 18.56 13.39
C SER A 13 -4.23 18.38 14.05
N GLY A 14 -4.25 17.77 15.23
CA GLY A 14 -5.48 17.48 15.96
C GLY A 14 -6.39 16.47 15.24
N ASN A 15 -7.70 16.63 15.38
CA ASN A 15 -8.71 15.78 14.75
C ASN A 15 -8.94 16.19 13.27
N ALA A 16 -7.90 16.13 12.46
CA ALA A 16 -7.95 16.54 11.07
C ALA A 16 -8.74 15.53 10.22
N THR A 17 -9.54 16.04 9.28
CA THR A 17 -10.18 15.21 8.25
C THR A 17 -9.17 14.85 7.16
N PRO A 18 -9.11 13.59 6.69
CA PRO A 18 -8.31 13.25 5.52
C PRO A 18 -8.73 14.08 4.31
N THR A 19 -7.75 14.58 3.57
CA THR A 19 -7.95 15.22 2.26
C THR A 19 -8.30 14.22 1.16
N ALA A 20 -7.88 12.97 1.32
CA ALA A 20 -8.28 11.85 0.48
C ALA A 20 -8.31 10.55 1.30
N THR A 21 -9.18 9.64 0.90
CA THR A 21 -9.25 8.28 1.44
C THR A 21 -9.36 7.32 0.27
N ILE A 22 -8.45 6.36 0.17
CA ILE A 22 -8.54 5.22 -0.75
C ILE A 22 -9.09 4.05 0.04
N ALA A 23 -10.31 3.62 -0.27
CA ALA A 23 -10.98 2.52 0.42
C ALA A 23 -12.09 1.92 -0.44
N GLY A 24 -12.37 0.64 -0.24
CA GLY A 24 -13.43 -0.10 -0.92
C GLY A 24 -12.93 -1.37 -1.61
N GLY A 25 -13.87 -2.19 -2.08
CA GLY A 25 -13.55 -3.54 -2.59
C GLY A 25 -12.69 -3.58 -3.85
N ASN A 26 -12.66 -2.50 -4.65
CA ASN A 26 -11.86 -2.43 -5.87
C ASN A 26 -10.41 -2.04 -5.59
N THR A 27 -10.11 -1.55 -4.39
CA THR A 27 -8.76 -1.10 -4.03
C THR A 27 -7.75 -2.23 -3.94
N GLY A 28 -8.19 -3.48 -3.74
CA GLY A 28 -7.28 -4.59 -3.51
C GLY A 28 -6.50 -4.49 -2.19
N LEU A 29 -6.83 -3.53 -1.31
CA LEU A 29 -6.18 -3.38 -0.02
C LEU A 29 -6.54 -4.54 0.91
N ASN A 30 -5.51 -5.19 1.45
CA ASN A 30 -5.65 -6.28 2.41
C ASN A 30 -4.56 -6.10 3.48
N PHE A 31 -4.94 -5.70 4.70
CA PHE A 31 -4.00 -5.45 5.79
C PHE A 31 -2.78 -4.61 5.36
N PRO A 32 -3.00 -3.37 4.87
CA PRO A 32 -1.90 -2.50 4.47
C PRO A 32 -1.00 -2.20 5.68
N ASN A 33 0.30 -2.47 5.54
CA ASN A 33 1.28 -2.36 6.63
C ASN A 33 2.22 -1.15 6.40
N GLY A 34 2.58 -0.87 5.15
CA GLY A 34 3.47 0.23 4.79
C GLY A 34 3.06 0.94 3.49
N VAL A 35 3.44 2.21 3.39
CA VAL A 35 3.21 3.06 2.21
C VAL A 35 4.48 3.84 1.85
N ALA A 36 4.78 3.94 0.57
CA ALA A 36 5.83 4.79 0.00
C ALA A 36 5.31 5.53 -1.23
N LEU A 37 5.98 6.62 -1.59
CA LEU A 37 5.71 7.36 -2.81
C LEU A 37 6.96 7.44 -3.68
N ASP A 38 6.77 7.42 -5.00
CA ASP A 38 7.82 7.78 -5.95
C ASP A 38 7.88 9.31 -6.17
N GLY A 39 8.84 9.76 -6.99
CA GLY A 39 8.99 11.18 -7.34
C GLY A 39 7.83 11.78 -8.13
N ALA A 40 6.95 10.96 -8.71
CA ALA A 40 5.73 11.40 -9.38
C ALA A 40 4.51 11.43 -8.45
N GLY A 41 4.65 10.93 -7.21
CA GLY A 41 3.59 10.84 -6.23
C GLY A 41 2.70 9.60 -6.35
N ASN A 42 3.09 8.60 -7.14
CA ASN A 42 2.39 7.31 -7.15
C ASN A 42 2.53 6.65 -5.78
N ILE A 43 1.47 6.00 -5.32
CA ILE A 43 1.34 5.45 -3.97
C ILE A 43 1.57 3.95 -4.03
N TYR A 44 2.60 3.46 -3.36
CA TYR A 44 2.94 2.04 -3.27
C TYR A 44 2.59 1.54 -1.89
N VAL A 45 1.74 0.52 -1.81
CA VAL A 45 1.28 -0.03 -0.54
C VAL A 45 1.66 -1.49 -0.47
N VAL A 46 2.34 -1.85 0.62
CA VAL A 46 2.56 -3.23 0.97
C VAL A 46 1.37 -3.73 1.79
N ASN A 47 0.76 -4.81 1.30
CA ASN A 47 -0.43 -5.45 1.84
C ASN A 47 0.00 -6.79 2.43
N GLU A 48 -0.21 -6.95 3.73
CA GLU A 48 0.02 -8.22 4.42
C GLU A 48 -1.14 -9.19 4.15
N PHE A 49 -0.86 -10.49 4.26
CA PHE A 49 -1.93 -11.46 4.36
C PHE A 49 -2.33 -11.64 5.83
N SER A 50 -3.54 -11.25 6.21
CA SER A 50 -4.09 -11.74 7.49
C SER A 50 -4.65 -13.14 7.31
N GLY A 51 -3.99 -14.08 7.94
CA GLY A 51 -4.49 -15.42 8.11
C GLY A 51 -3.39 -16.31 8.62
N SER A 52 -3.74 -17.22 9.51
CA SER A 52 -2.82 -18.16 10.17
C SER A 52 -2.05 -19.08 9.20
N ALA A 53 -2.37 -19.02 7.90
CA ALA A 53 -1.77 -19.79 6.83
C ALA A 53 -0.62 -19.07 6.09
N GLY A 54 -0.30 -17.81 6.41
CA GLY A 54 0.86 -17.12 5.83
C GLY A 54 0.81 -17.00 4.30
N GLY A 55 -0.31 -16.51 3.76
CA GLY A 55 -0.43 -16.22 2.33
C GLY A 55 0.57 -15.14 1.88
N PRO A 56 0.89 -15.07 0.57
CA PRO A 56 1.90 -14.15 0.10
C PRO A 56 1.42 -12.70 0.22
N GLY A 57 2.26 -11.84 0.78
CA GLY A 57 2.07 -10.40 0.73
C GLY A 57 1.97 -9.89 -0.71
N THR A 58 1.32 -8.75 -0.90
CA THR A 58 1.20 -8.12 -2.22
C THR A 58 1.60 -6.65 -2.15
N ILE A 59 1.94 -6.06 -3.29
CA ILE A 59 2.12 -4.62 -3.42
C ILE A 59 1.04 -4.11 -4.37
N THR A 60 0.25 -3.14 -3.94
CA THR A 60 -0.67 -2.40 -4.82
C THR A 60 -0.11 -1.01 -5.08
N VAL A 61 -0.24 -0.54 -6.32
CA VAL A 61 0.21 0.79 -6.75
C VAL A 61 -1.00 1.60 -7.18
N TYR A 62 -1.09 2.85 -6.74
CA TYR A 62 -2.14 3.79 -7.12
C TYR A 62 -1.53 5.04 -7.72
N ALA A 63 -2.26 5.69 -8.63
CA ALA A 63 -1.84 6.94 -9.22
C ALA A 63 -1.74 8.06 -8.17
N ALA A 64 -0.90 9.05 -8.44
CA ALA A 64 -0.84 10.27 -7.64
C ALA A 64 -2.23 10.93 -7.50
N GLY A 65 -2.59 11.29 -6.27
CA GLY A 65 -3.89 11.91 -5.96
C GLY A 65 -5.09 10.95 -5.98
N ALA A 66 -4.86 9.63 -6.04
CA ALA A 66 -5.94 8.63 -5.95
C ALA A 66 -6.82 8.82 -4.71
N SER A 67 -8.14 8.67 -4.90
CA SER A 67 -9.13 8.73 -3.82
C SER A 67 -10.38 7.91 -4.18
N GLY A 68 -11.10 7.43 -3.17
CA GLY A 68 -12.28 6.59 -3.30
C GLY A 68 -11.97 5.11 -3.52
N ASN A 69 -12.90 4.40 -4.15
CA ASN A 69 -12.82 2.96 -4.43
C ASN A 69 -12.14 2.69 -5.77
N VAL A 70 -10.87 3.10 -5.90
CA VAL A 70 -10.09 3.01 -7.15
C VAL A 70 -9.40 1.65 -7.30
N THR A 71 -9.28 1.18 -8.53
CA THR A 71 -8.46 0.01 -8.86
C THR A 71 -6.97 0.38 -8.87
N PRO A 72 -6.06 -0.48 -8.35
CA PRO A 72 -4.62 -0.27 -8.49
C PRO A 72 -4.21 -0.14 -9.96
N THR A 73 -3.25 0.74 -10.24
CA THR A 73 -2.61 0.83 -11.56
C THR A 73 -1.67 -0.34 -11.82
N ALA A 74 -1.15 -0.96 -10.75
CA ALA A 74 -0.39 -2.20 -10.79
C ALA A 74 -0.57 -3.00 -9.50
N THR A 75 -0.40 -4.31 -9.62
CA THR A 75 -0.35 -5.24 -8.49
C THR A 75 0.84 -6.18 -8.67
N ILE A 76 1.72 -6.25 -7.68
CA ILE A 76 2.84 -7.20 -7.63
C ILE A 76 2.44 -8.30 -6.65
N ALA A 77 2.25 -9.52 -7.16
CA ALA A 77 1.78 -10.66 -6.41
C ALA A 77 2.23 -11.98 -7.07
N GLY A 78 2.05 -13.10 -6.36
CA GLY A 78 2.34 -14.44 -6.85
C GLY A 78 3.65 -15.02 -6.29
N GLY A 79 3.84 -16.33 -6.42
CA GLY A 79 4.91 -17.06 -5.73
C GLY A 79 6.34 -16.62 -6.09
N ASN A 80 6.55 -16.04 -7.27
CA ASN A 80 7.87 -15.56 -7.71
C ASN A 80 8.33 -14.29 -6.97
N THR A 81 7.44 -13.59 -6.26
CA THR A 81 7.81 -12.37 -5.53
C THR A 81 8.58 -12.67 -4.24
N GLY A 82 8.44 -13.87 -3.69
CA GLY A 82 8.99 -14.23 -2.38
C GLY A 82 8.39 -13.44 -1.21
N LEU A 83 7.29 -12.72 -1.43
CA LEU A 83 6.62 -11.96 -0.37
C LEU A 83 5.82 -12.90 0.53
N SER A 84 6.01 -12.75 1.84
CA SER A 84 5.30 -13.47 2.90
C SER A 84 4.71 -12.46 3.89
N ILE A 85 5.41 -12.17 4.99
CA ILE A 85 5.02 -11.16 5.98
C ILE A 85 5.70 -9.84 5.60
N ALA A 86 5.12 -9.17 4.62
CA ALA A 86 5.66 -7.93 4.07
C ALA A 86 5.27 -6.74 4.96
N ASN A 87 6.26 -6.01 5.48
CA ASN A 87 6.05 -4.96 6.49
C ASN A 87 6.39 -3.56 5.96
N GLY A 88 7.65 -3.34 5.55
CA GLY A 88 8.15 -2.04 5.12
C GLY A 88 8.30 -1.96 3.60
N ILE A 89 8.17 -0.75 3.06
CA ILE A 89 8.38 -0.45 1.64
C ILE A 89 9.11 0.88 1.47
N ALA A 90 10.02 0.94 0.50
CA ALA A 90 10.68 2.16 0.05
C ALA A 90 10.79 2.16 -1.49
N VAL A 91 10.81 3.35 -2.09
CA VAL A 91 11.00 3.54 -3.53
C VAL A 91 12.15 4.51 -3.74
N ASP A 92 13.10 4.17 -4.61
CA ASP A 92 14.22 5.07 -4.96
C ASP A 92 13.89 6.00 -6.14
N GLY A 93 14.82 6.90 -6.47
CA GLY A 93 14.65 7.84 -7.59
C GLY A 93 14.65 7.20 -8.98
N ALA A 94 15.06 5.93 -9.10
CA ALA A 94 14.97 5.17 -10.34
C ALA A 94 13.66 4.37 -10.46
N GLY A 95 12.83 4.35 -9.40
CA GLY A 95 11.59 3.60 -9.34
C GLY A 95 11.77 2.15 -8.87
N ASN A 96 12.94 1.78 -8.32
CA ASN A 96 13.11 0.47 -7.70
C ASN A 96 12.32 0.42 -6.39
N ILE A 97 11.65 -0.71 -6.16
CA ILE A 97 10.82 -0.95 -4.99
C ILE A 97 11.57 -1.92 -4.06
N TYR A 98 11.79 -1.50 -2.82
CA TYR A 98 12.45 -2.29 -1.78
C TYR A 98 11.42 -2.66 -0.73
N VAL A 99 11.26 -3.95 -0.45
CA VAL A 99 10.29 -4.46 0.53
C VAL A 99 11.00 -5.32 1.57
N THR A 100 10.71 -5.08 2.84
CA THR A 100 11.13 -6.00 3.91
C THR A 100 10.04 -7.05 4.12
N SER A 101 10.43 -8.32 3.99
CA SER A 101 9.55 -9.46 4.23
C SER A 101 10.15 -10.36 5.30
N GLY A 102 9.35 -10.69 6.31
CA GLY A 102 9.71 -11.66 7.34
C GLY A 102 9.37 -13.07 6.89
N ASN A 103 10.24 -14.04 7.19
CA ASN A 103 9.88 -15.44 7.10
C ASN A 103 9.08 -15.83 8.34
N SER A 104 8.01 -16.60 8.14
CA SER A 104 7.34 -17.37 9.19
C SER A 104 8.13 -18.65 9.51
#